data_AF-A0A537B648-F1
#
_entry.id   AF-A0A537B648-F1
#
_cell.length_a   1.000
_cell.length_b   1.000
_cell.length_c   1.000
_cell.angle_alpha   90.00
_cell.angle_beta   90.00
_cell.angle_gamma   90.00
#
_symmetry.space_group_name_H-M   'P 1'
#
loop_
_entity.id
_entity.type
_entity.pdbx_description
1 polymer ?
#
loop_
_entity_poly.entity_id
_entity_poly.type
_entity_poly.pdbx_seq_one_letter_code
_entity_poly.pdbx_strand_id
1 'polypeptide(L)'
;MSRAEQLTDEQWSLIEPLLTKPRRKDGRGRPRLEDRVVLNGVFWILRTGAPWADLPGRFPPYQTCHRRFQEWVKCGAFRALLEVLAEDLRSRGSLDLSECFIDGTFVVAKKGGSALGKTKRGKGTKLMAVADRHGLPVAVHVASASPHEITLAPDTVGGRFVASAPARLIGDRAYDSDKLDAELAAQGIELIAPHKSNRTRAPTQDGRALRRYKRRWKIERLFAWLQNFRRILSRHEYHVANYLGFVHLGCLVILIRHF
;
A
#
# COMPACT_ATOMS: atom_id res chain seq x y z
N MET A 1 0.06 14.77 9.28
CA MET A 1 -0.84 14.50 10.41
C MET A 1 -0.06 14.45 11.70
N SER A 2 -0.35 15.39 12.57
CA SER A 2 0.18 15.44 13.93
C SER A 2 -0.38 14.29 14.79
N ARG A 3 0.06 14.21 16.05
CA ARG A 3 -0.28 13.17 17.04
C ARG A 3 -1.78 12.99 17.31
N ALA A 4 -2.66 13.88 16.83
CA ALA A 4 -4.05 14.02 17.26
C ALA A 4 -5.11 14.31 16.15
N GLU A 5 -4.81 14.19 14.86
CA GLU A 5 -5.81 14.49 13.82
C GLU A 5 -6.80 13.33 13.61
N GLN A 6 -8.05 13.57 13.99
CA GLN A 6 -9.22 12.83 13.56
C GLN A 6 -9.53 13.21 12.10
N LEU A 7 -10.14 12.30 11.34
CA LEU A 7 -10.66 12.63 9.99
C LEU A 7 -11.59 13.85 10.10
N THR A 8 -11.52 14.79 9.16
CA THR A 8 -12.52 15.86 9.05
C THR A 8 -13.90 15.27 8.70
N ASP A 9 -14.98 16.02 8.87
CA ASP A 9 -16.32 15.54 8.49
C ASP A 9 -16.42 15.29 6.97
N GLU A 10 -15.77 16.13 6.17
CA GLU A 10 -15.64 15.94 4.72
C GLU A 10 -14.90 14.63 4.39
N GLN A 11 -13.74 14.39 4.99
CA GLN A 11 -13.00 13.14 4.81
C GLN A 11 -13.78 11.92 5.29
N TRP A 12 -14.54 12.06 6.39
CA TRP A 12 -15.40 11.01 6.90
C TRP A 12 -16.54 10.69 5.94
N SER A 13 -17.16 11.69 5.32
CA SER A 13 -18.27 11.50 4.37
C SER A 13 -17.89 10.63 3.16
N LEU A 14 -16.62 10.62 2.77
CA LEU A 14 -16.09 9.74 1.71
C LEU A 14 -15.86 8.30 2.22
N ILE A 15 -15.47 8.17 3.48
CA ILE A 15 -15.07 6.90 4.09
C ILE A 15 -16.28 6.11 4.57
N GLU A 16 -17.25 6.80 5.17
CA GLU A 16 -18.41 6.21 5.83
C GLU A 16 -19.19 5.22 4.94
N PRO A 17 -19.50 5.52 3.66
CA PRO A 17 -20.32 4.63 2.83
C PRO A 17 -19.70 3.24 2.61
N LEU A 18 -18.37 3.13 2.68
CA LEU A 18 -17.64 1.87 2.45
C LEU A 18 -17.28 1.13 3.74
N LEU A 19 -17.34 1.79 4.90
CA LEU A 19 -17.06 1.17 6.20
C LEU A 19 -18.33 0.80 6.97
N THR A 20 -19.40 1.57 6.80
CA THR A 20 -20.60 1.45 7.62
C THR A 20 -21.50 0.34 7.09
N LYS A 21 -21.91 -0.56 8.00
CA LYS A 21 -22.95 -1.55 7.73
C LYS A 21 -24.28 -1.06 8.30
N PRO A 22 -25.40 -1.27 7.60
CA PRO A 22 -26.71 -0.91 8.13
C PRO A 22 -26.95 -1.57 9.48
N ARG A 23 -27.58 -0.82 10.39
CA ARG A 23 -27.94 -1.31 11.71
C ARG A 23 -28.89 -2.50 11.56
N ARG A 24 -28.74 -3.52 12.41
CA ARG A 24 -29.66 -4.65 12.42
C ARG A 24 -31.08 -4.15 12.67
N LYS A 25 -32.03 -4.62 11.84
CA LYS A 25 -33.45 -4.26 11.94
C LYS A 25 -34.17 -4.99 13.08
N ASP A 26 -33.64 -6.13 13.53
CA ASP A 26 -34.27 -7.00 14.53
C ASP A 26 -34.15 -6.49 15.98
N GLY A 27 -33.39 -5.42 16.22
CA GLY A 27 -33.20 -4.82 17.55
C GLY A 27 -32.45 -5.70 18.56
N ARG A 28 -31.92 -6.85 18.13
CA ARG A 28 -31.31 -7.84 19.05
C ARG A 28 -29.80 -7.68 19.18
N GLY A 29 -29.32 -7.77 20.42
CA GLY A 29 -27.91 -7.70 20.80
C GLY A 29 -27.40 -6.29 21.09
N ARG A 30 -26.13 -6.19 21.51
CA ARG A 30 -25.52 -4.89 21.83
C ARG A 30 -25.44 -4.01 20.58
N PRO A 31 -25.89 -2.73 20.65
CA PRO A 31 -25.74 -1.79 19.55
C PRO A 31 -24.31 -1.72 19.02
N ARG A 32 -24.14 -1.65 17.70
CA ARG A 32 -22.82 -1.41 17.10
C ARG A 32 -22.36 -0.01 17.49
N LEU A 33 -21.11 0.09 17.93
CA LEU A 33 -20.44 1.39 18.10
C LEU A 33 -20.23 2.05 16.74
N GLU A 34 -20.18 3.38 16.77
CA GLU A 34 -19.93 4.24 15.61
C GLU A 34 -18.60 3.88 14.93
N ASP A 35 -18.64 3.73 13.61
CA ASP A 35 -17.51 3.22 12.84
C ASP A 35 -16.34 4.23 12.80
N ARG A 36 -16.60 5.54 12.88
CA ARG A 36 -15.55 6.59 12.98
C ARG A 36 -14.71 6.44 14.25
N VAL A 37 -15.38 6.26 15.39
CA VAL A 37 -14.73 6.11 16.70
C VAL A 37 -13.90 4.81 16.74
N VAL A 38 -14.42 3.74 16.14
CA VAL A 38 -13.67 2.49 15.99
C VAL A 38 -12.45 2.66 15.08
N LEU A 39 -12.61 3.33 13.93
CA LEU A 39 -11.53 3.60 12.98
C LEU A 39 -10.41 4.44 13.62
N ASN A 40 -10.74 5.41 14.46
CA ASN A 40 -9.76 6.20 15.22
C ASN A 40 -8.88 5.31 16.13
N GLY A 41 -9.46 4.27 16.74
CA GLY A 41 -8.70 3.27 17.50
C GLY A 41 -7.76 2.45 16.59
N VAL A 42 -8.21 2.09 15.39
CA VAL A 42 -7.38 1.39 14.38
C VAL A 42 -6.24 2.28 13.88
N PHE A 43 -6.47 3.57 13.62
CA PHE A 43 -5.42 4.52 13.25
C PHE A 43 -4.39 4.70 14.36
N TRP A 44 -4.82 4.68 15.63
CA TRP A 44 -3.88 4.70 16.74
C TRP A 44 -2.96 3.48 16.68
N ILE A 45 -3.48 2.26 16.46
CA ILE A 45 -2.68 1.04 16.31
C ILE A 45 -1.76 1.11 15.10
N LEU A 46 -2.25 1.58 13.94
CA LEU A 46 -1.46 1.77 12.73
C LEU A 46 -0.23 2.65 13.01
N ARG A 47 -0.45 3.79 13.67
CA ARG A 47 0.59 4.78 13.97
C ARG A 47 1.58 4.30 15.03
N THR A 48 1.10 3.74 16.13
CA THR A 48 1.97 3.38 17.28
C THR A 48 2.64 2.03 17.12
N GLY A 49 2.05 1.13 16.33
CA GLY A 49 2.49 -0.27 16.23
C GLY A 49 2.15 -1.12 17.45
N ALA A 50 1.52 -0.52 18.47
CA ALA A 50 1.31 -1.16 19.76
C ALA A 50 0.45 -2.44 19.65
N PRO A 51 0.67 -3.45 20.50
CA PRO A 51 -0.25 -4.57 20.66
C PRO A 51 -1.70 -4.09 20.81
N TRP A 52 -2.66 -4.85 20.26
CA TRP A 52 -4.07 -4.50 20.37
C TRP A 52 -4.53 -4.38 21.83
N ALA A 53 -4.00 -5.21 22.73
CA ALA A 53 -4.31 -5.18 24.16
C ALA A 53 -3.91 -3.86 24.85
N ASP A 54 -2.96 -3.11 24.27
CA ASP A 54 -2.47 -1.85 24.81
C ASP A 54 -3.23 -0.63 24.24
N LEU A 55 -4.34 -0.87 23.52
CA LEU A 55 -5.18 0.20 23.02
C LEU A 55 -5.74 1.02 24.22
N PRO A 56 -5.50 2.35 24.28
CA PRO A 56 -5.92 3.16 25.42
C PRO A 56 -7.43 3.16 25.63
N GLY A 57 -7.88 3.19 26.89
CA GLY A 57 -9.29 3.14 27.28
C GLY A 57 -10.18 4.28 26.79
N ARG A 58 -9.62 5.34 26.20
CA ARG A 58 -10.38 6.38 25.48
C ARG A 58 -10.98 5.91 24.15
N PHE A 59 -10.49 4.79 23.62
CA PHE A 59 -11.03 4.16 22.42
C PHE A 59 -11.98 3.02 22.81
N PRO A 60 -12.82 2.55 21.87
CA PRO A 60 -13.59 1.34 22.08
C PRO A 60 -12.70 0.15 22.47
N PRO A 61 -13.26 -0.86 23.18
CA PRO A 61 -12.51 -2.06 23.57
C PRO A 61 -11.78 -2.67 22.37
N TYR A 62 -10.51 -3.07 22.57
CA TYR A 62 -9.66 -3.50 21.46
C TYR A 62 -10.25 -4.66 20.67
N GLN A 63 -11.01 -5.55 21.31
CA GLN A 63 -11.69 -6.67 20.66
C GLN A 63 -12.68 -6.17 19.60
N THR A 64 -13.36 -5.06 19.89
CA THR A 64 -14.28 -4.41 18.94
C THR A 64 -13.51 -3.80 17.78
N CYS A 65 -12.45 -3.04 18.07
CA CYS A 65 -11.61 -2.43 17.03
C CYS A 65 -10.96 -3.47 16.12
N HIS A 66 -10.36 -4.51 16.70
CA HIS A 66 -9.71 -5.58 15.96
C HIS A 66 -10.72 -6.36 15.10
N ARG A 67 -11.86 -6.77 15.67
CA ARG A 67 -12.90 -7.46 14.90
C ARG A 67 -13.40 -6.59 13.74
N ARG A 68 -13.64 -5.31 13.97
CA ARG A 68 -14.13 -4.39 12.94
C ARG A 68 -13.11 -4.19 11.83
N PHE A 69 -11.85 -4.00 12.20
CA PHE A 69 -10.74 -3.96 11.24
C PHE A 69 -10.70 -5.23 10.38
N GLN A 70 -10.80 -6.41 10.97
CA GLN A 70 -10.83 -7.67 10.22
C GLN A 70 -12.06 -7.80 9.30
N GLU A 71 -13.23 -7.31 9.74
CA GLU A 71 -14.42 -7.26 8.88
C GLU A 71 -14.19 -6.38 7.65
N TRP A 72 -13.63 -5.18 7.82
CA TRP A 72 -13.31 -4.25 6.72
C TRP A 72 -12.24 -4.80 5.78
N VAL A 73 -11.21 -5.44 6.33
CA VAL A 73 -10.19 -6.14 5.52
C VAL A 73 -10.83 -7.25 4.70
N LYS A 74 -11.68 -8.08 5.32
CA LYS A 74 -12.31 -9.23 4.66
C LYS A 74 -13.24 -8.80 3.51
N CYS A 75 -13.97 -7.70 3.66
CA CYS A 75 -14.83 -7.19 2.59
C CYS A 75 -14.13 -6.23 1.62
N GLY A 76 -12.80 -6.06 1.73
CA GLY A 76 -12.03 -5.22 0.80
C GLY A 76 -12.27 -3.72 0.92
N ALA A 77 -12.87 -3.25 2.02
CA ALA A 77 -13.33 -1.86 2.14
C ALA A 77 -12.21 -0.82 1.98
N PHE A 78 -11.02 -1.08 2.55
CA PHE A 78 -9.88 -0.17 2.41
C PHE A 78 -9.35 -0.10 0.98
N ARG A 79 -9.42 -1.21 0.23
CA ARG A 79 -9.01 -1.22 -1.18
C ARG A 79 -10.01 -0.42 -2.01
N ALA A 80 -11.31 -0.64 -1.83
CA ALA A 80 -12.34 0.12 -2.51
C ALA A 80 -12.23 1.64 -2.23
N LEU A 81 -11.92 2.01 -0.98
CA LEU A 81 -11.66 3.40 -0.60
C LEU A 81 -10.46 4.00 -1.33
N LEU A 82 -9.36 3.25 -1.41
CA LEU A 82 -8.19 3.67 -2.17
C LEU A 82 -8.50 3.85 -3.64
N GLU A 83 -9.32 2.95 -4.22
CA GLU A 83 -9.70 3.02 -5.63
C GLU A 83 -10.51 4.29 -5.94
N VAL A 84 -11.53 4.58 -5.12
CA VAL A 84 -12.34 5.80 -5.26
C VAL A 84 -11.46 7.05 -5.12
N LEU A 85 -10.63 7.09 -4.08
CA LEU A 85 -9.80 8.25 -3.77
C LEU A 85 -8.70 8.47 -4.81
N ALA A 86 -8.00 7.42 -5.23
CA ALA A 86 -6.93 7.53 -6.22
C ALA A 86 -7.47 7.94 -7.59
N GLU A 87 -8.64 7.44 -7.98
CA GLU A 87 -9.29 7.81 -9.24
C GLU A 87 -9.75 9.27 -9.24
N ASP A 88 -10.32 9.76 -8.13
CA ASP A 88 -10.65 11.18 -7.97
C ASP A 88 -9.39 12.07 -8.08
N LEU A 89 -8.33 11.75 -7.32
CA LEU A 89 -7.07 12.49 -7.37
C LEU A 89 -6.44 12.47 -8.76
N ARG A 90 -6.54 11.35 -9.49
CA ARG A 90 -6.09 11.25 -10.88
C ARG A 90 -6.89 12.16 -11.80
N SER A 91 -8.22 12.17 -11.66
CA SER A 91 -9.11 12.98 -12.50
C SER A 91 -8.86 14.48 -12.35
N ARG A 92 -8.46 14.93 -11.15
CA ARG A 92 -8.10 16.32 -10.84
C ARG A 92 -6.64 16.66 -11.17
N GLY A 93 -5.84 15.69 -11.61
CA GLY A 93 -4.42 15.86 -11.93
C GLY A 93 -3.46 15.84 -10.73
N SER A 94 -3.94 15.55 -9.52
CA SER A 94 -3.12 15.41 -8.30
C SER A 94 -2.31 14.12 -8.27
N LEU A 95 -2.82 13.04 -8.90
CA LEU A 95 -2.13 11.76 -9.07
C LEU A 95 -1.67 11.59 -10.52
N ASP A 96 -0.36 11.66 -10.77
CA ASP A 96 0.22 11.72 -12.12
C ASP A 96 0.94 10.42 -12.49
N LEU A 97 0.33 9.70 -13.44
CA LEU A 97 0.77 8.39 -13.93
C LEU A 97 1.75 8.45 -15.12
N SER A 98 2.19 9.65 -15.53
CA SER A 98 3.14 9.83 -16.64
C SER A 98 4.53 9.25 -16.35
N GLU A 99 4.88 9.20 -15.06
CA GLU A 99 6.12 8.63 -14.53
C GLU A 99 5.85 8.00 -13.16
N CYS A 100 5.86 6.67 -13.08
CA CYS A 100 5.73 5.94 -11.83
C CYS A 100 7.04 5.23 -11.46
N PHE A 101 7.27 5.04 -10.17
CA PHE A 101 8.47 4.43 -9.62
C PHE A 101 8.10 3.17 -8.85
N ILE A 102 8.75 2.05 -9.16
CA ILE A 102 8.52 0.76 -8.49
C ILE A 102 9.72 0.35 -7.65
N ASP A 103 9.45 -0.16 -6.46
CA ASP A 103 10.46 -0.76 -5.62
C ASP A 103 9.84 -1.72 -4.60
N GLY A 104 10.69 -2.60 -4.05
CA GLY A 104 10.33 -3.54 -3.00
C GLY A 104 11.05 -3.23 -1.69
N THR A 105 10.37 -3.48 -0.57
CA THR A 105 11.01 -3.49 0.76
C THR A 105 10.73 -4.78 1.50
N PHE A 106 11.71 -5.25 2.27
CA PHE A 106 11.58 -6.45 3.09
C PHE A 106 11.04 -6.10 4.46
N VAL A 107 9.95 -6.76 4.86
CA VAL A 107 9.28 -6.57 6.13
C VAL A 107 9.44 -7.84 6.97
N VAL A 108 10.10 -7.71 8.12
CA VAL A 108 10.30 -8.80 9.07
C VAL A 108 8.95 -9.21 9.67
N ALA A 109 8.66 -10.51 9.69
CA ALA A 109 7.45 -11.05 10.30
C ALA A 109 7.76 -11.67 11.66
N LYS A 110 7.46 -10.95 12.75
CA LYS A 110 7.89 -11.33 14.11
C LYS A 110 7.12 -12.51 14.71
N LYS A 111 5.87 -12.75 14.28
CA LYS A 111 5.00 -13.82 14.82
C LYS A 111 4.84 -15.03 13.91
N GLY A 112 5.67 -15.16 12.86
CA GLY A 112 5.39 -16.11 11.79
C GLY A 112 4.11 -15.76 11.02
N GLY A 113 3.42 -16.76 10.46
CA GLY A 113 2.17 -16.58 9.69
C GLY A 113 2.21 -17.12 8.25
N SER A 114 1.15 -16.88 7.48
CA SER A 114 1.07 -17.25 6.06
C SER A 114 1.97 -16.36 5.18
N ALA A 115 2.40 -16.85 4.01
CA ALA A 115 3.24 -16.12 3.05
C ALA A 115 4.59 -15.62 3.63
N LEU A 116 5.33 -16.50 4.30
CA LEU A 116 6.69 -16.24 4.75
C LEU A 116 7.69 -16.77 3.72
N GLY A 117 8.67 -15.94 3.34
CA GLY A 117 9.89 -16.37 2.66
C GLY A 117 11.10 -16.23 3.57
N LYS A 118 12.12 -17.09 3.41
CA LYS A 118 13.43 -16.92 4.04
C LYS A 118 14.29 -16.04 3.14
N THR A 119 14.86 -14.96 3.66
CA THR A 119 15.91 -14.18 2.98
C THR A 119 17.13 -14.06 3.88
N LYS A 120 18.25 -13.52 3.37
CA LYS A 120 19.42 -13.17 4.19
C LYS A 120 19.09 -12.24 5.37
N ARG A 121 17.94 -11.53 5.32
CA ARG A 121 17.45 -10.62 6.37
C ARG A 121 16.44 -11.25 7.34
N GLY A 122 16.12 -12.54 7.21
CA GLY A 122 15.23 -13.30 8.10
C GLY A 122 13.95 -13.83 7.42
N LYS A 123 12.99 -14.32 8.22
CA LYS A 123 11.65 -14.72 7.76
C LYS A 123 10.75 -13.50 7.66
N GLY A 124 10.16 -13.28 6.49
CA GLY A 124 9.35 -12.09 6.27
C GLY A 124 8.58 -12.11 4.97
N THR A 125 8.13 -10.93 4.59
CA THR A 125 7.26 -10.68 3.45
C THR A 125 7.84 -9.50 2.67
N LYS A 126 7.70 -9.51 1.35
CA LYS A 126 8.05 -8.37 0.50
C LYS A 126 6.82 -7.47 0.36
N LEU A 127 6.98 -6.20 0.69
CA LEU A 127 6.04 -5.15 0.35
C LEU A 127 6.55 -4.45 -0.91
N MET A 128 5.88 -4.68 -2.02
CA MET A 128 6.09 -3.98 -3.27
C MET A 128 5.18 -2.75 -3.31
N ALA A 129 5.65 -1.64 -3.86
CA ALA A 129 4.84 -0.45 -4.05
C ALA A 129 5.18 0.24 -5.38
N VAL A 130 4.18 0.94 -5.91
CA VAL A 130 4.33 1.89 -7.02
C VAL A 130 3.95 3.27 -6.52
N ALA A 131 4.83 4.23 -6.75
CA ALA A 131 4.60 5.64 -6.47
C ALA A 131 4.43 6.43 -7.78
N ASP A 132 3.57 7.44 -7.77
CA ASP A 132 3.35 8.32 -8.91
C ASP A 132 4.49 9.36 -9.08
N ARG A 133 4.32 10.30 -10.01
CA ARG A 133 5.28 11.39 -10.22
C ARG A 133 5.39 12.31 -9.00
N HIS A 134 4.45 12.35 -8.08
CA HIS A 134 4.53 13.13 -6.84
C HIS A 134 4.95 12.29 -5.63
N GLY A 135 5.20 11.00 -5.79
CA GLY A 135 5.55 10.09 -4.69
C GLY A 135 4.33 9.57 -3.91
N LEU A 136 3.12 9.74 -4.44
CA LEU A 136 1.86 9.24 -3.90
C LEU A 136 1.66 7.76 -4.26
N PRO A 137 1.03 6.95 -3.39
CA PRO A 137 0.84 5.53 -3.65
C PRO A 137 -0.16 5.29 -4.79
N VAL A 138 0.27 4.53 -5.80
CA VAL A 138 -0.54 4.08 -6.94
C VAL A 138 -0.93 2.62 -6.80
N ALA A 139 -0.02 1.80 -6.27
CA ALA A 139 -0.26 0.37 -6.07
C ALA A 139 0.58 -0.16 -4.91
N VAL A 140 0.10 -1.21 -4.25
CA VAL A 140 0.88 -1.99 -3.31
C VAL A 140 0.57 -3.47 -3.47
N HIS A 141 1.58 -4.31 -3.27
CA HIS A 141 1.43 -5.76 -3.28
C HIS A 141 2.29 -6.40 -2.21
N VAL A 142 1.76 -7.44 -1.58
CA VAL A 142 2.42 -8.13 -0.46
C VAL A 142 2.60 -9.59 -0.84
N ALA A 143 3.85 -10.01 -1.00
CA ALA A 143 4.21 -11.36 -1.43
C ALA A 143 5.12 -12.04 -0.40
N SER A 144 5.19 -13.38 -0.45
CA SER A 144 6.24 -14.10 0.31
C SER A 144 7.62 -13.58 -0.08
N ALA A 145 8.60 -13.64 0.82
CA ALA A 145 9.88 -13.00 0.56
C ALA A 145 10.82 -13.75 -0.40
N SER A 146 10.40 -14.90 -0.94
CA SER A 146 11.22 -15.76 -1.80
C SER A 146 11.33 -15.27 -3.26
N PRO A 147 10.25 -14.87 -3.96
CA PRO A 147 10.32 -14.47 -5.36
C PRO A 147 11.18 -13.22 -5.57
N HIS A 148 11.81 -13.10 -6.73
CA HIS A 148 12.52 -11.87 -7.12
C HIS A 148 11.53 -10.73 -7.37
N GLU A 149 11.95 -9.48 -7.14
CA GLU A 149 11.05 -8.33 -7.29
C GLU A 149 10.52 -8.17 -8.72
N ILE A 150 11.34 -8.50 -9.72
CA ILE A 150 10.96 -8.56 -11.14
C ILE A 150 9.71 -9.42 -11.35
N THR A 151 9.61 -10.57 -10.68
CA THR A 151 8.47 -11.49 -10.86
C THR A 151 7.22 -11.00 -10.14
N LEU A 152 7.34 -10.03 -9.24
CA LEU A 152 6.21 -9.43 -8.51
C LEU A 152 5.74 -8.13 -9.15
N ALA A 153 6.53 -7.55 -10.06
CA ALA A 153 6.21 -6.28 -10.69
C ALA A 153 4.88 -6.29 -11.46
N PRO A 154 4.55 -7.32 -12.28
CA PRO A 154 3.26 -7.38 -12.97
C PRO A 154 2.08 -7.39 -12.00
N ASP A 155 2.12 -8.24 -10.97
CA ASP A 155 1.07 -8.32 -9.93
C ASP A 155 0.96 -7.01 -9.14
N THR A 156 2.08 -6.33 -8.90
CA THR A 156 2.10 -5.03 -8.22
C THR A 156 1.40 -3.97 -9.07
N VAL A 157 1.72 -3.89 -10.37
CA VAL A 157 1.09 -2.94 -11.30
C VAL A 157 -0.38 -3.28 -11.56
N GLY A 158 -0.73 -4.57 -11.60
CA GLY A 158 -2.13 -5.04 -11.67
C GLY A 158 -2.92 -4.71 -10.40
N GLY A 159 -2.25 -4.62 -9.25
CA GLY A 159 -2.82 -4.22 -7.96
C GLY A 159 -3.03 -2.72 -7.76
N ARG A 160 -2.88 -1.90 -8.81
CA ARG A 160 -3.09 -0.45 -8.77
C ARG A 160 -4.50 -0.06 -8.33
N PHE A 161 -4.61 1.13 -7.75
CA PHE A 161 -5.86 1.72 -7.27
C PHE A 161 -6.57 2.57 -8.34
N VAL A 162 -6.04 2.65 -9.55
CA VAL A 162 -6.59 3.45 -10.66
C VAL A 162 -6.82 2.56 -11.87
N ALA A 163 -7.83 2.88 -12.69
CA ALA A 163 -8.13 2.06 -13.86
C ALA A 163 -6.98 2.10 -14.88
N SER A 164 -6.46 3.29 -15.17
CA SER A 164 -5.39 3.52 -16.14
C SER A 164 -4.05 2.95 -15.68
N ALA A 165 -3.29 2.38 -16.63
CA ALA A 165 -1.92 1.95 -16.38
C ALA A 165 -0.95 3.16 -16.33
N PRO A 166 0.16 3.06 -15.60
CA PRO A 166 1.27 4.01 -15.72
C PRO A 166 1.78 4.08 -17.16
N ALA A 167 2.09 5.27 -17.66
CA ALA A 167 2.74 5.40 -18.96
C ALA A 167 4.18 4.86 -18.91
N ARG A 168 4.85 5.04 -17.77
CA ARG A 168 6.23 4.62 -17.54
C ARG A 168 6.41 4.06 -16.14
N LEU A 169 7.17 2.99 -16.03
CA LEU A 169 7.54 2.37 -14.77
C LEU A 169 9.07 2.41 -14.63
N ILE A 170 9.56 3.15 -13.65
CA ILE A 170 10.98 3.35 -13.39
C ILE A 170 11.39 2.44 -12.22
N GLY A 171 12.27 1.46 -12.49
CA GLY A 171 12.83 0.55 -11.50
C GLY A 171 14.34 0.74 -11.31
N ASP A 172 14.91 0.11 -10.28
CA ASP A 172 16.37 0.01 -10.18
C ASP A 172 16.96 -1.00 -11.16
N ARG A 173 18.28 -1.13 -11.12
CA ARG A 173 19.02 -2.07 -11.97
C ARG A 173 18.55 -3.51 -11.80
N ALA A 174 17.99 -3.91 -10.66
CA ALA A 174 17.47 -5.25 -10.48
C ALA A 174 16.32 -5.53 -11.46
N TYR A 175 15.55 -4.50 -11.84
CA TYR A 175 14.44 -4.59 -12.79
C TYR A 175 14.86 -4.74 -14.26
N ASP A 176 16.15 -4.68 -14.61
CA ASP A 176 16.65 -5.00 -15.96
C ASP A 176 16.32 -6.46 -16.34
N SER A 177 15.27 -6.62 -17.15
CA SER A 177 14.74 -7.91 -17.61
C SER A 177 13.90 -7.73 -18.89
N ASP A 178 14.34 -8.33 -20.00
CA ASP A 178 13.62 -8.28 -21.29
C ASP A 178 12.23 -8.94 -21.22
N LYS A 179 12.07 -9.96 -20.36
CA LYS A 179 10.78 -10.61 -20.16
C LYS A 179 9.78 -9.65 -19.51
N LEU A 180 10.20 -8.98 -18.43
CA LEU A 180 9.35 -8.00 -17.75
C LEU A 180 9.06 -6.81 -18.67
N ASP A 181 10.06 -6.35 -19.42
CA ASP A 181 9.92 -5.28 -20.41
C ASP A 181 8.82 -5.60 -21.43
N ALA A 182 8.85 -6.80 -22.03
CA ALA A 182 7.83 -7.25 -22.98
C ALA A 182 6.43 -7.40 -22.35
N GLU A 183 6.33 -7.93 -21.13
CA GLU A 183 5.06 -8.08 -20.40
C GLU A 183 4.41 -6.73 -20.05
N LEU A 184 5.23 -5.72 -19.70
CA LEU A 184 4.77 -4.36 -19.41
C LEU A 184 4.43 -3.59 -20.69
N ALA A 185 5.22 -3.77 -21.76
CA ALA A 185 4.96 -3.17 -23.07
C ALA A 185 3.62 -3.64 -23.66
N ALA A 186 3.25 -4.92 -23.45
CA ALA A 186 1.94 -5.45 -23.83
C ALA A 186 0.76 -4.75 -23.12
N GLN A 187 1.01 -4.08 -22.00
CA GLN A 187 0.04 -3.27 -21.26
C GLN A 187 0.18 -1.77 -21.55
N GLY A 188 1.03 -1.38 -22.52
CA GLY A 188 1.31 0.01 -22.86
C GLY A 188 2.22 0.73 -21.86
N ILE A 189 2.98 -0.01 -21.06
CA ILE A 189 3.85 0.53 -20.00
C ILE A 189 5.31 0.45 -20.44
N GLU A 190 5.99 1.60 -20.51
CA GLU A 190 7.43 1.65 -20.79
C GLU A 190 8.23 1.36 -19.50
N LEU A 191 8.96 0.24 -19.46
CA LEU A 191 9.88 -0.05 -18.36
C LEU A 191 11.21 0.68 -18.55
N ILE A 192 11.64 1.41 -17.53
CA ILE A 192 12.91 2.13 -17.52
C ILE A 192 13.73 1.67 -16.33
N ALA A 193 14.78 0.89 -16.60
CA ALA A 193 15.74 0.44 -15.60
C ALA A 193 17.18 0.58 -16.14
N PRO A 194 18.16 0.94 -15.29
CA PRO A 194 19.56 0.84 -15.67
C PRO A 194 19.94 -0.60 -16.01
N HIS A 195 20.69 -0.81 -17.10
CA HIS A 195 21.16 -2.16 -17.43
C HIS A 195 22.15 -2.70 -16.39
N LYS A 196 22.13 -4.02 -16.21
CA LYS A 196 23.11 -4.75 -15.41
C LYS A 196 24.46 -4.75 -16.11
N SER A 197 25.55 -4.66 -15.34
CA SER A 197 26.91 -4.65 -15.88
C SER A 197 27.29 -5.97 -16.58
N ASN A 198 26.60 -7.06 -16.25
CA ASN A 198 26.79 -8.39 -16.86
C ASN A 198 25.73 -8.72 -17.92
N ARG A 199 24.97 -7.72 -18.40
CA ARG A 199 24.02 -7.92 -19.51
C ARG A 199 24.79 -8.32 -20.76
N THR A 200 24.39 -9.41 -21.39
CA THR A 200 25.01 -9.93 -22.64
C THR A 200 24.28 -9.48 -23.90
N ARG A 201 23.00 -9.09 -23.78
CA ARG A 201 22.18 -8.59 -24.89
C ARG A 201 22.40 -7.10 -25.11
N ALA A 202 22.19 -6.64 -26.34
CA ALA A 202 22.28 -5.22 -26.67
C ALA A 202 21.39 -4.37 -25.72
N PRO A 203 21.81 -3.14 -25.38
CA PRO A 203 20.98 -2.19 -24.65
C PRO A 203 19.65 -1.97 -25.38
N THR A 204 18.56 -1.88 -24.63
CA THR A 204 17.21 -1.62 -25.20
C THR A 204 16.89 -0.13 -25.30
N GLN A 205 17.76 0.73 -24.76
CA GLN A 205 17.59 2.18 -24.77
C GLN A 205 18.92 2.91 -24.96
N ASP A 206 18.84 4.15 -25.44
CA ASP A 206 19.97 5.06 -25.65
C ASP A 206 20.39 5.86 -24.40
N GLY A 207 19.74 5.61 -23.26
CA GLY A 207 20.01 6.27 -21.99
C GLY A 207 19.37 7.65 -21.81
N ARG A 208 18.68 8.23 -22.80
CA ARG A 208 17.91 9.48 -22.61
C ARG A 208 16.79 9.26 -21.61
N ALA A 209 16.11 8.12 -21.68
CA ALA A 209 15.05 7.76 -20.76
C ALA A 209 15.55 7.58 -19.31
N LEU A 210 16.79 7.12 -19.10
CA LEU A 210 17.42 6.98 -17.78
C LEU A 210 17.55 8.29 -16.99
N ARG A 211 17.44 9.46 -17.62
CA ARG A 211 17.42 10.73 -16.87
C ARG A 211 16.30 10.77 -15.83
N ARG A 212 15.21 10.02 -16.05
CA ARG A 212 14.08 9.86 -15.12
C ARG A 212 14.45 9.09 -13.85
N TYR A 213 15.46 8.22 -13.92
CA TYR A 213 15.98 7.46 -12.78
C TYR A 213 16.43 8.36 -11.62
N LYS A 214 16.89 9.59 -11.91
CA LYS A 214 17.26 10.59 -10.90
C LYS A 214 16.11 10.96 -9.95
N ARG A 215 14.85 10.72 -10.34
CA ARG A 215 13.65 10.96 -9.53
C ARG A 215 13.20 9.74 -8.72
N ARG A 216 13.93 8.61 -8.78
CA ARG A 216 13.58 7.37 -8.07
C ARG A 216 13.42 7.57 -6.56
N TRP A 217 14.12 8.52 -5.94
CA TRP A 217 13.95 8.86 -4.51
C TRP A 217 12.48 9.06 -4.07
N LYS A 218 11.54 9.30 -5.00
CA LYS A 218 10.10 9.36 -4.73
C LYS A 218 9.51 8.04 -4.20
N ILE A 219 9.94 6.88 -4.71
CA ILE A 219 9.48 5.58 -4.14
C ILE A 219 10.08 5.33 -2.77
N GLU A 220 11.35 5.72 -2.57
CA GLU A 220 12.01 5.65 -1.26
C GLU A 220 11.31 6.55 -0.24
N ARG A 221 10.87 7.74 -0.66
CA ARG A 221 10.05 8.64 0.16
C ARG A 221 8.69 8.02 0.51
N LEU A 222 8.01 7.38 -0.45
CA LEU A 222 6.76 6.67 -0.16
C LEU A 222 6.98 5.59 0.91
N PHE A 223 8.05 4.80 0.79
CA PHE A 223 8.39 3.82 1.82
C PHE A 223 8.71 4.48 3.16
N ALA A 224 9.43 5.59 3.20
CA ALA A 224 9.68 6.33 4.43
C ALA A 224 8.38 6.81 5.09
N TRP A 225 7.41 7.31 4.30
CA TRP A 225 6.08 7.69 4.80
C TRP A 225 5.30 6.50 5.33
N LEU A 226 5.31 5.36 4.63
CA LEU A 226 4.65 4.14 5.08
C LEU A 226 5.28 3.59 6.36
N GLN A 227 6.62 3.60 6.45
CA GLN A 227 7.36 3.11 7.62
C GLN A 227 7.23 4.02 8.85
N ASN A 228 6.84 5.29 8.67
CA ASN A 228 6.45 6.16 9.78
C ASN A 228 5.21 5.64 10.53
N PHE A 229 4.36 4.84 9.87
CA PHE A 229 3.35 4.03 10.56
C PHE A 229 4.03 2.81 11.15
N ARG A 230 4.30 2.83 12.46
CA ARG A 230 5.09 1.79 13.13
C ARG A 230 4.51 0.39 12.98
N ARG A 231 3.20 0.26 12.73
CA ARG A 231 2.57 -1.03 12.47
C ARG A 231 2.95 -1.66 11.12
N ILE A 232 3.38 -0.86 10.15
CA ILE A 232 3.84 -1.32 8.84
C ILE A 232 5.32 -1.72 8.89
N LEU A 233 6.14 -1.05 9.71
CA LEU A 233 7.58 -1.29 9.83
C LEU A 233 7.94 -2.76 10.12
N SER A 234 7.11 -3.45 10.88
CA SER A 234 7.26 -4.88 11.17
C SER A 234 5.89 -5.54 11.14
N ARG A 235 5.80 -6.69 10.49
CA ARG A 235 4.55 -7.45 10.44
C ARG A 235 4.35 -8.16 11.77
N HIS A 236 3.34 -7.71 12.51
CA HIS A 236 2.87 -8.33 13.76
C HIS A 236 1.68 -9.27 13.53
N GLU A 237 1.03 -9.12 12.38
CA GLU A 237 -0.17 -9.82 11.97
C GLU A 237 0.16 -11.24 11.50
N TYR A 238 -0.54 -12.22 12.08
CA TYR A 238 -0.43 -13.60 11.64
C TYR A 238 -0.93 -13.77 10.19
N HIS A 239 -2.07 -13.15 9.84
CA HIS A 239 -2.63 -13.21 8.49
C HIS A 239 -2.10 -12.08 7.60
N VAL A 240 -1.61 -12.45 6.41
CA VAL A 240 -1.08 -11.48 5.42
C VAL A 240 -2.14 -10.44 4.98
N ALA A 241 -3.41 -10.84 4.90
CA ALA A 241 -4.51 -9.93 4.55
C ALA A 241 -4.66 -8.78 5.57
N ASN A 242 -4.47 -9.06 6.86
CA ASN A 242 -4.51 -8.02 7.89
C ASN A 242 -3.32 -7.06 7.77
N TYR A 243 -2.14 -7.60 7.45
CA TYR A 243 -0.97 -6.75 7.21
C TYR A 243 -1.19 -5.85 5.99
N LEU A 244 -1.66 -6.41 4.88
CA LEU A 244 -2.04 -5.64 3.69
C LEU A 244 -3.15 -4.61 4.00
N GLY A 245 -4.10 -4.94 4.87
CA GLY A 245 -5.10 -4.00 5.37
C GLY A 245 -4.49 -2.77 6.06
N PHE A 246 -3.45 -2.95 6.88
CA PHE A 246 -2.72 -1.83 7.47
C PHE A 246 -1.92 -1.04 6.44
N VAL A 247 -1.32 -1.71 5.44
CA VAL A 247 -0.64 -1.03 4.32
C VAL A 247 -1.64 -0.18 3.55
N HIS A 248 -2.82 -0.71 3.21
CA HIS A 248 -3.89 0.05 2.56
C HIS A 248 -4.32 1.26 3.40
N LEU A 249 -4.50 1.10 4.71
CA LEU A 249 -4.78 2.24 5.59
C LEU A 249 -3.65 3.28 5.60
N GLY A 250 -2.39 2.85 5.56
CA GLY A 250 -1.24 3.76 5.42
C GLY A 250 -1.29 4.55 4.11
N CYS A 251 -1.58 3.88 2.99
CA CYS A 251 -1.80 4.54 1.70
C CYS A 251 -2.98 5.52 1.74
N LEU A 252 -4.09 5.13 2.36
CA LEU A 252 -5.30 5.95 2.48
C LEU A 252 -4.98 7.24 3.23
N VAL A 253 -4.28 7.13 4.36
CA VAL A 253 -3.85 8.28 5.16
C VAL A 253 -2.89 9.21 4.41
N ILE A 254 -2.10 8.68 3.46
CA ILE A 254 -1.24 9.50 2.60
C ILE A 254 -2.10 10.23 1.57
N LEU A 255 -2.93 9.51 0.81
CA LEU A 255 -3.74 10.09 -0.27
C LEU A 255 -4.77 11.10 0.22
N ILE A 256 -5.41 10.85 1.38
CA ILE A 256 -6.50 11.70 1.86
C ILE A 256 -6.06 13.11 2.29
N ARG A 257 -4.75 13.35 2.40
CA ARG A 257 -4.18 14.69 2.63
C ARG A 257 -4.10 15.52 1.35
N HIS A 258 -4.34 14.90 0.20
CA HIS A 258 -4.33 15.52 -1.11
C HIS A 258 -5.74 15.61 -1.72
N PHE A 259 -6.74 15.07 -1.02
CA PHE A 259 -8.16 15.26 -1.33
C PHE A 259 -8.61 16.63 -0.83
#